data_AF-A0A352YWD8-F1
#
_entry.id   AF-A0A352YWD8-F1
#
_cell.length_a   1.000
_cell.length_b   1.000
_cell.length_c   1.000
_cell.angle_alpha   90.00
_cell.angle_beta   90.00
_cell.angle_gamma   90.00
#
_symmetry.space_group_name_H-M   'P 1'
#
loop_
_entity.id
_entity.type
_entity.pdbx_description
1 polymer ?
#
loop_
_entity_poly.entity_id
_entity_poly.type
_entity_poly.pdbx_seq_one_letter_code
_entity_poly.pdbx_strand_id
1 'polypeptide(L)'
;MNELLVIKIIDAPFPVDYVGSAAITITKVELRKEGDGESDGSPFIVVWEGSEKFDFIQLRNGKFEELPEISIPQGKYDLVRIYVEEARLVIIRGRQQDYTGFCLT
;
A
#
# COMPACT_ATOMS: atom_id res chain seq x y z
N MET A 1 14.76 -6.41 20.82
CA MET A 1 14.33 -5.00 20.71
C MET A 1 13.45 -4.90 19.49
N ASN A 2 12.40 -4.09 19.55
CA ASN A 2 11.49 -3.87 18.42
C ASN A 2 11.70 -2.45 17.87
N GLU A 3 11.43 -2.30 16.59
CA GLU A 3 11.49 -1.03 15.85
C GLU A 3 10.09 -0.66 15.35
N LEU A 4 9.92 0.60 14.96
CA LEU A 4 8.65 1.14 14.47
C LEU A 4 8.70 1.25 12.95
N LEU A 5 7.74 0.61 12.28
CA LEU A 5 7.51 0.76 10.85
C LEU A 5 6.30 1.68 10.63
N VAL A 6 6.51 2.71 9.81
CA VAL A 6 5.46 3.62 9.33
C VAL A 6 5.36 3.49 7.82
N ILE A 7 4.19 3.09 7.33
CA ILE A 7 3.89 3.01 5.90
C ILE A 7 2.99 4.18 5.54
N LYS A 8 3.50 5.09 4.71
CA LYS A 8 2.76 6.24 4.21
C LYS A 8 2.21 5.94 2.82
N ILE A 9 0.96 6.30 2.61
CA ILE A 9 0.24 6.12 1.37
C ILE A 9 0.06 7.50 0.73
N ILE A 10 0.54 7.64 -0.50
CA ILE A 10 0.52 8.89 -1.27
C ILE A 10 -0.05 8.65 -2.66
N ASP A 11 -0.70 9.66 -3.21
CA ASP A 11 -1.13 9.67 -4.61
C ASP A 11 -0.06 10.34 -5.47
N ALA A 12 0.24 9.74 -6.63
CA ALA A 12 1.07 10.38 -7.64
C ALA A 12 0.22 11.37 -8.47
N PRO A 13 0.80 12.38 -9.12
CA PRO A 13 0.05 13.30 -9.97
C PRO A 13 -0.77 12.55 -11.04
N PHE A 14 -2.09 12.53 -10.91
CA PHE A 14 -3.01 11.88 -11.83
C PHE A 14 -4.03 12.89 -12.40
N PRO A 15 -4.48 12.77 -13.67
CA PRO A 15 -5.55 13.60 -14.23
C PRO A 15 -6.89 13.23 -13.57
N VAL A 16 -7.34 14.08 -12.67
CA VAL A 16 -8.39 13.74 -11.71
C VAL A 16 -9.72 14.43 -11.94
N ASP A 17 -9.80 15.29 -12.95
CA ASP A 17 -10.99 16.08 -13.29
C ASP A 17 -12.23 15.20 -13.56
N TYR A 18 -12.01 13.91 -13.85
CA TYR A 18 -13.06 12.93 -14.11
C TYR A 18 -13.13 11.79 -13.08
N VAL A 19 -12.39 11.88 -11.98
CA VAL A 19 -12.36 10.83 -10.95
C VAL A 19 -13.19 11.26 -9.74
N GLY A 20 -14.24 10.49 -9.45
CA GLY A 20 -15.11 10.70 -8.29
C GLY A 20 -14.54 10.09 -7.02
N SER A 21 -13.97 8.89 -7.11
CA SER A 21 -13.23 8.24 -6.01
C SER A 21 -12.18 7.28 -6.55
N ALA A 22 -11.11 7.06 -5.80
CA ALA A 22 -10.09 6.07 -6.07
C ALA A 22 -9.71 5.44 -4.75
N ALA A 23 -10.35 4.32 -4.43
CA ALA A 23 -10.23 3.70 -3.13
C ALA A 23 -9.54 2.33 -3.20
N ILE A 24 -8.69 2.04 -2.21
CA ILE A 24 -8.14 0.71 -1.99
C ILE A 24 -8.39 0.26 -0.56
N THR A 25 -8.48 -1.04 -0.36
CA THR A 25 -8.54 -1.67 0.97
C THR A 25 -7.32 -2.55 1.15
N ILE A 26 -6.44 -2.18 2.08
CA ILE A 26 -5.26 -2.97 2.45
C ILE A 26 -5.63 -3.88 3.60
N THR A 27 -5.26 -5.16 3.51
CA THR A 27 -5.63 -6.16 4.52
C THR A 27 -4.46 -6.84 5.21
N LYS A 28 -3.28 -6.80 4.59
CA LYS A 28 -2.09 -7.41 5.17
C LYS A 28 -0.81 -6.74 4.68
N VAL A 29 0.19 -6.69 5.57
CA VAL A 29 1.56 -6.31 5.23
C VAL A 29 2.50 -7.40 5.70
N GLU A 30 3.42 -7.79 4.81
CA GLU A 30 4.51 -8.71 5.11
C GLU A 30 5.86 -8.07 4.81
N LEU A 31 6.87 -8.43 5.60
CA LEU A 31 8.26 -8.08 5.34
C LEU A 31 9.09 -9.35 5.11
N ARG A 32 10.05 -9.29 4.20
CA ARG A 32 11.10 -10.29 4.07
C ARG A 32 12.37 -9.80 4.72
N LYS A 33 12.96 -10.63 5.58
CA LYS A 33 14.29 -10.37 6.12
C LYS A 33 15.32 -10.54 5.01
N GLU A 34 16.32 -9.65 4.99
CA GLU A 34 17.48 -9.78 4.11
C GLU A 34 18.18 -11.12 4.40
N GLY A 35 18.38 -11.93 3.37
CA GLY A 35 19.08 -13.20 3.50
C GLY A 35 20.55 -12.98 3.86
N ASP A 36 21.11 -13.87 4.68
CA ASP A 36 22.52 -13.86 5.09
C ASP A 36 23.44 -14.59 4.10
N GLY A 37 22.94 -14.93 2.92
CA GLY A 37 23.66 -15.67 1.89
C GLY A 37 23.52 -17.18 1.99
N GLU A 38 22.82 -17.70 3.01
CA GLU A 38 22.43 -19.10 3.11
C GLU A 38 21.06 -19.32 2.44
N SER A 39 20.88 -20.47 1.78
CA SER A 39 19.64 -20.82 1.08
C SER A 39 18.54 -21.28 2.06
N ASP A 40 18.23 -20.47 3.07
CA ASP A 40 17.28 -20.83 4.13
C ASP A 40 15.87 -20.27 3.90
N GLY A 41 15.52 -20.03 2.63
CA GLY A 41 14.14 -19.73 2.22
C GLY A 41 13.57 -18.39 2.69
N SER A 42 14.40 -17.49 3.27
CA SER A 42 14.08 -16.11 3.71
C SER A 42 12.57 -15.84 3.86
N PRO A 43 11.95 -16.31 4.96
CA PRO A 43 10.50 -16.30 5.10
C PRO A 43 9.97 -14.87 5.21
N PHE A 44 8.78 -14.67 4.65
CA PHE A 44 7.99 -13.48 4.90
C PHE A 44 7.40 -13.56 6.31
N ILE A 45 7.53 -12.47 7.06
CA ILE A 45 6.84 -12.29 8.34
C ILE A 45 5.64 -11.38 8.12
N VAL A 46 4.48 -11.80 8.61
CA VAL A 46 3.30 -10.94 8.68
C VAL A 46 3.54 -9.93 9.79
N VAL A 47 3.55 -8.65 9.44
CA VAL A 47 3.78 -7.56 10.41
C VAL A 47 2.49 -6.83 10.75
N TRP A 48 1.49 -6.89 9.88
CA TRP A 48 0.18 -6.28 10.12
C TRP A 48 -0.90 -7.03 9.37
N GLU A 49 -2.04 -7.23 10.03
CA GLU A 49 -3.30 -7.71 9.45
C GLU A 49 -4.43 -6.82 9.95
N GLY A 50 -5.38 -6.52 9.07
CA GLY A 50 -6.49 -5.64 9.36
C GLY A 50 -7.35 -5.37 8.13
N SER A 51 -8.04 -4.24 8.14
CA SER A 51 -8.77 -3.74 6.97
C SER A 51 -8.78 -2.23 7.05
N GLU A 52 -7.92 -1.60 6.27
CA GLU A 52 -7.80 -0.14 6.21
C GLU A 52 -8.10 0.33 4.80
N LYS A 53 -9.06 1.26 4.70
CA LYS A 53 -9.53 1.79 3.43
C LYS A 53 -8.99 3.20 3.21
N PHE A 54 -8.36 3.40 2.07
CA PHE A 54 -7.79 4.68 1.66
C PHE A 54 -8.52 5.19 0.43
N ASP A 55 -8.84 6.48 0.37
CA ASP A 55 -9.34 7.14 -0.83
C ASP A 55 -8.34 8.20 -1.31
N PHE A 56 -7.63 7.89 -2.39
CA PHE A 56 -6.56 8.71 -2.95
C PHE A 56 -7.01 10.10 -3.38
N ILE A 57 -8.30 10.30 -3.67
CA ILE A 57 -8.84 11.64 -3.98
C ILE A 57 -8.64 12.59 -2.79
N GLN A 58 -8.64 12.08 -1.56
CA GLN A 58 -8.42 12.86 -0.34
C GLN A 58 -6.94 13.16 -0.08
N LEU A 59 -6.01 12.45 -0.73
CA LEU A 59 -4.56 12.51 -0.46
C LEU A 59 -3.83 13.54 -1.34
N ARG A 60 -4.55 14.45 -1.99
CA ARG A 60 -3.94 15.47 -2.85
C ARG A 60 -3.36 16.63 -2.07
N ASN A 61 -2.55 17.43 -2.76
CA ASN A 61 -1.94 18.66 -2.23
C ASN A 61 -1.01 18.41 -1.02
N GLY A 62 -0.23 17.32 -1.09
CA GLY A 62 0.74 16.97 -0.05
C GLY A 62 0.14 16.29 1.18
N LYS A 63 -1.11 15.84 1.09
CA LYS A 63 -1.72 14.98 2.10
C LYS A 63 -1.26 13.53 1.91
N PHE A 64 -1.18 12.81 3.01
CA PHE A 64 -0.91 11.38 3.03
C PHE A 64 -1.72 10.78 4.16
N GLU A 65 -2.00 9.50 4.07
CA GLU A 65 -2.53 8.69 5.16
C GLU A 65 -1.50 7.64 5.52
N GLU A 66 -1.58 7.13 6.75
CA GLU A 66 -0.64 6.14 7.26
C GLU A 66 -1.41 4.88 7.65
N LEU A 67 -0.79 3.71 7.42
CA LEU A 67 -1.22 2.52 8.15
C LEU A 67 -0.90 2.73 9.64
N PRO A 68 -1.65 2.07 10.55
CA PRO A 68 -1.33 2.09 11.97
C PRO A 68 0.15 1.75 12.21
N GLU A 69 0.76 2.40 13.19
CA GLU A 69 2.15 2.13 13.57
C GLU A 69 2.38 0.64 13.85
N ILE A 70 3.35 0.04 13.14
CA ILE A 70 3.61 -1.39 13.18
C ILE A 70 4.89 -1.65 13.97
N SER A 71 4.81 -2.40 15.08
CA SER A 71 6.00 -2.85 15.80
C SER A 71 6.61 -4.06 15.10
N ILE A 72 7.83 -3.93 14.62
CA ILE A 72 8.55 -5.00 13.92
C ILE A 72 9.77 -5.46 14.72
N PRO A 73 10.18 -6.73 14.62
CA PRO A 73 11.46 -7.17 15.19
C PRO A 73 12.61 -6.41 14.55
N GLN A 74 13.63 -6.06 15.35
CA GLN A 74 14.87 -5.50 14.79
C GLN A 74 15.50 -6.46 13.76
N GLY A 75 15.97 -5.90 12.64
CA GLY A 75 16.60 -6.68 11.58
C GLY A 75 16.76 -5.86 10.31
N LYS A 76 17.38 -6.47 9.29
CA LYS A 76 17.41 -5.91 7.93
C LYS A 76 16.35 -6.57 7.09
N TYR A 77 15.68 -5.77 6.28
CA TYR A 77 14.57 -6.18 5.43
C TYR A 77 14.81 -5.64 4.03
N ASP A 78 14.56 -6.46 3.02
CA ASP A 78 14.85 -6.14 1.62
C ASP A 78 13.61 -6.19 0.72
N LEU A 79 12.46 -6.61 1.27
CA LEU A 79 11.20 -6.67 0.54
C LEU A 79 10.00 -6.40 1.45
N VAL A 80 9.06 -5.60 0.96
CA VAL A 80 7.73 -5.39 1.56
C VAL A 80 6.67 -5.91 0.60
N ARG A 81 5.67 -6.62 1.13
CA ARG A 81 4.46 -7.02 0.39
C ARG A 81 3.25 -6.41 1.06
N ILE A 82 2.42 -5.77 0.25
CA ILE A 82 1.16 -5.18 0.67
C ILE A 82 0.05 -5.93 -0.06
N TYR A 83 -0.91 -6.45 0.69
CA TYR A 83 -2.04 -7.17 0.16
C TYR A 83 -3.24 -6.24 0.08
N VAL A 84 -3.76 -6.08 -1.13
CA VAL A 84 -4.95 -5.27 -1.43
C VAL A 84 -6.09 -6.23 -1.71
N GLU A 85 -7.15 -6.13 -0.91
CA GLU A 85 -8.37 -6.92 -1.09
C GLU A 85 -9.26 -6.34 -2.18
N GLU A 86 -9.46 -5.03 -2.15
CA GLU A 86 -10.31 -4.31 -3.11
C GLU A 86 -9.56 -3.08 -3.63
N ALA A 87 -9.65 -2.86 -4.93
CA ALA A 87 -9.26 -1.61 -5.57
C ALA A 87 -10.42 -1.14 -6.44
N ARG A 88 -10.89 0.09 -6.21
CA ARG A 88 -12.06 0.66 -6.87
C ARG A 88 -11.78 2.06 -7.39
N LEU A 89 -12.03 2.25 -8.67
CA LEU A 89 -12.03 3.55 -9.32
C LEU A 89 -13.45 3.91 -9.75
N VAL A 90 -13.92 5.09 -9.35
CA VAL A 90 -15.19 5.65 -9.81
C VAL A 90 -14.90 6.84 -10.71
N ILE A 91 -15.30 6.73 -11.98
CA ILE A 91 -15.16 7.78 -12.98
C ILE A 91 -16.50 8.50 -13.15
N ILE A 92 -16.50 9.82 -12.97
CA ILE A 92 -17.64 10.69 -13.26
C ILE A 92 -17.57 11.08 -14.74
N ARG A 93 -18.44 10.48 -15.55
CA ARG A 93 -18.41 10.61 -17.02
C ARG A 93 -18.63 12.04 -17.51
N GLY A 94 -17.79 12.41 -18.47
CA GLY A 94 -18.24 12.76 -19.83
C GLY A 94 -18.19 11.58 -20.85
N ARG A 95 -17.25 10.62 -20.75
CA ARG A 95 -17.17 9.39 -21.58
C ARG A 95 -16.40 8.28 -20.83
N GLN A 96 -16.87 7.03 -20.87
CA GLN A 96 -16.19 5.87 -20.23
C GLN A 96 -14.93 5.54 -21.01
N GLN A 97 -13.85 5.33 -20.28
CA GLN A 97 -12.80 4.41 -20.67
C GLN A 97 -12.53 3.52 -19.46
N ASP A 98 -12.63 2.22 -19.66
CA ASP A 98 -12.31 1.24 -18.62
C ASP A 98 -10.79 1.08 -18.57
N TYR A 99 -10.18 1.31 -17.41
CA TYR A 99 -8.75 1.10 -17.18
C TYR A 99 -8.57 -0.08 -16.23
N THR A 100 -8.12 -1.21 -16.77
CA THR A 100 -7.65 -2.36 -15.99
C THR A 100 -6.13 -2.26 -15.87
N GLY A 101 -5.65 -1.59 -14.82
CA GLY A 101 -4.22 -1.50 -14.56
C GLY A 101 -3.90 -0.53 -13.41
N PHE A 102 -3.75 -1.06 -12.19
CA PHE A 102 -3.18 -0.35 -11.07
C PHE A 102 -1.67 -0.62 -11.08
N CYS A 103 -0.86 0.38 -11.44
CA CYS A 103 0.59 0.26 -11.43
C CYS A 103 1.13 0.80 -10.10
N LEU A 104 1.55 -0.11 -9.23
CA LEU A 104 2.41 0.24 -8.10
C LEU A 104 3.85 0.20 -8.63
N THR A 105 4.49 1.36 -8.75
CA THR A 105 5.93 1.47 -9.07
C THR A 105 6.71 1.75 -7.79
#